data_AF-A0A6P7TJ71-F1
#
_entry.id   AF-A0A6P7TJ71-F1
#
_cell.length_a   1.000
_cell.length_b   1.000
_cell.length_c   1.000
_cell.angle_alpha   90.00
_cell.angle_beta   90.00
_cell.angle_gamma   90.00
#
_symmetry.space_group_name_H-M   'P 1'
#
loop_
_entity.id
_entity.type
_entity.pdbx_description
1 polymer ?
#
loop_
_entity_poly.entity_id
_entity_poly.type
_entity_poly.pdbx_seq_one_letter_code
_entity_poly.pdbx_strand_id
1 'polypeptide(L)'
;MSPKYMYYHCKKSCQLCDSPPPNPEVKENCLDQHEKCPYWADNGKCGKNPKYMYTTCKKSCKVCDTPLPNPEVIEPCIDENTQCAT
;
A
#
# COMPACT_ATOMS: atom_id res chain seq x y z
N MET A 1 7.17 -24.23 17.44
CA MET A 1 5.96 -24.17 16.57
C MET A 1 6.33 -24.40 15.11
N SER A 2 5.35 -24.57 14.20
CA SER A 2 5.67 -24.65 12.77
C SER A 2 6.10 -23.27 12.22
N PRO A 3 6.96 -23.22 11.19
CA PRO A 3 7.37 -21.94 10.58
C PRO A 3 6.18 -21.10 10.11
N LYS A 4 5.15 -21.75 9.56
CA LYS A 4 3.90 -21.10 9.14
C LYS A 4 3.14 -20.52 10.33
N TYR A 5 3.09 -21.23 11.45
CA TYR A 5 2.41 -20.76 12.66
C TYR A 5 3.14 -19.56 13.29
N MET A 6 4.47 -19.60 13.36
CA MET A 6 5.28 -18.48 13.87
C MET A 6 5.11 -17.23 13.00
N TYR A 7 5.07 -17.37 11.67
CA TYR A 7 4.83 -16.27 10.75
C TYR A 7 3.52 -15.50 11.04
N TYR A 8 2.44 -16.20 11.40
CA TYR A 8 1.16 -15.56 11.67
C TYR A 8 1.04 -14.99 13.09
N HIS A 9 1.63 -15.65 14.10
CA HIS A 9 1.37 -15.32 15.51
C HIS A 9 2.56 -14.71 16.27
N CYS A 10 3.73 -14.61 15.64
CA CYS A 10 4.97 -14.13 16.27
C CYS A 10 5.62 -12.98 15.49
N LYS A 11 4.82 -12.01 15.02
CA LYS A 11 5.26 -10.95 14.10
C LYS A 11 6.42 -10.12 14.66
N LYS A 12 6.44 -9.84 15.97
CA LYS A 12 7.51 -9.07 16.62
C LYS A 12 8.77 -9.91 16.83
N SER A 13 8.62 -11.12 17.37
CA SER A 13 9.74 -12.04 17.58
C SER A 13 10.38 -12.51 16.27
N CYS A 14 9.62 -12.59 15.18
CA CYS A 14 10.10 -12.90 13.83
C CYS A 14 10.62 -11.66 13.06
N GLN A 15 10.77 -10.50 13.71
CA GLN A 15 11.29 -9.26 13.10
C GLN A 15 10.49 -8.79 11.87
N LEU A 16 9.19 -9.10 11.81
CA LEU A 16 8.32 -8.70 10.71
C LEU A 16 7.79 -7.26 10.87
N CYS A 17 8.01 -6.61 12.01
CA CYS A 17 7.51 -5.25 12.30
C CYS A 17 8.21 -4.15 11.50
N ASP A 18 9.47 -4.37 11.09
CA ASP A 18 10.25 -3.40 10.30
C ASP A 18 10.23 -3.72 8.80
N SER A 19 9.71 -4.90 8.46
CA SER A 19 9.46 -5.25 7.07
C SER A 19 8.20 -4.50 6.62
N PRO A 20 8.23 -3.77 5.49
CA PRO A 20 6.97 -3.40 4.86
C PRO A 20 6.17 -4.70 4.71
N PRO A 21 4.84 -4.70 4.99
CA PRO A 21 4.05 -5.89 4.76
C PRO A 21 4.39 -6.41 3.36
N PRO A 22 4.52 -7.72 3.14
CA PRO A 22 4.67 -8.29 1.80
C PRO A 22 3.36 -8.04 1.04
N ASN A 23 3.13 -6.77 0.71
CA ASN A 23 2.08 -6.29 -0.12
C ASN A 23 2.70 -6.05 -1.49
N PRO A 24 2.59 -7.02 -2.41
CA PRO A 24 2.97 -6.78 -3.80
C PRO A 24 2.16 -5.66 -4.47
N GLU A 25 1.11 -5.09 -3.83
CA GLU A 25 0.23 -4.09 -4.44
C GLU A 25 0.68 -2.64 -4.33
N VAL A 26 1.72 -2.31 -3.55
CA VAL A 26 2.08 -0.89 -3.33
C VAL A 26 2.78 -0.26 -4.54
N LYS A 27 3.43 -1.06 -5.39
CA LYS A 27 4.17 -0.53 -6.55
C LYS A 27 3.46 -0.72 -7.90
N GLU A 28 2.57 -1.70 -8.00
CA GLU A 28 1.82 -2.01 -9.23
C GLU A 28 0.70 -1.00 -9.53
N ASN A 29 0.18 -0.30 -8.52
CA ASN A 29 -1.04 0.51 -8.67
C ASN A 29 -0.81 1.98 -9.12
N CYS A 30 0.43 2.35 -9.47
CA CYS A 30 0.82 3.66 -9.99
C CYS A 30 0.88 3.67 -11.52
N LEU A 31 -0.28 3.51 -12.17
CA LEU A 31 -0.40 3.60 -13.62
C LEU A 31 -1.58 4.49 -13.98
N ASP A 32 -1.50 5.07 -15.17
CA ASP A 32 -2.67 5.70 -15.77
C ASP A 32 -3.56 4.61 -16.35
N GLN A 33 -4.81 4.60 -15.92
CA GLN A 33 -5.84 3.66 -16.36
C GLN A 33 -6.56 4.13 -17.62
N HIS A 34 -6.20 5.31 -18.16
CA HIS A 34 -6.77 5.84 -19.39
C HIS A 34 -5.70 6.46 -20.28
N GLU A 35 -5.73 6.15 -21.58
CA GLU A 35 -4.82 6.69 -22.59
C GLU A 35 -4.78 8.23 -22.69
N LYS A 36 -5.85 8.93 -22.28
CA LYS A 36 -5.99 10.38 -22.35
C LYS A 36 -5.49 11.09 -21.08
N CYS A 37 -5.02 10.33 -20.09
CA CYS A 37 -4.49 10.90 -18.85
C CYS A 37 -3.40 11.96 -19.09
N PRO A 38 -2.41 11.79 -19.99
CA PRO A 38 -1.41 12.81 -20.27
C PRO A 38 -2.05 14.11 -20.78
N TYR A 39 -2.92 14.00 -21.79
CA TYR A 39 -3.65 15.14 -22.36
C TYR A 39 -4.49 15.87 -21.31
N TRP A 40 -5.19 15.13 -20.44
CA TRP A 40 -6.00 15.72 -19.38
C TRP A 40 -5.17 16.39 -18.29
N ALA A 41 -4.04 15.80 -17.91
CA ALA A 41 -3.10 16.42 -16.98
C ALA A 41 -2.56 17.73 -17.54
N ASP A 42 -2.14 17.77 -18.81
CA ASP A 42 -1.67 18.97 -19.50
C ASP A 42 -2.76 20.07 -19.57
N ASN A 43 -4.03 19.67 -19.68
CA ASN A 43 -5.17 20.58 -19.63
C ASN A 43 -5.60 21.00 -18.21
N GLY A 44 -4.81 20.64 -17.19
CA GLY A 44 -5.04 21.01 -15.79
C GLY A 44 -6.16 20.23 -15.11
N LYS A 45 -6.53 19.05 -15.63
CA LYS A 45 -7.59 18.22 -15.02
C LYS A 45 -7.21 17.72 -13.62
N CYS A 46 -5.92 17.61 -13.30
CA CYS A 46 -5.49 17.26 -11.94
C CYS A 46 -6.01 18.25 -10.88
N GLY A 47 -6.17 19.54 -11.22
CA GLY A 47 -6.75 20.54 -10.33
C GLY A 47 -8.26 20.76 -10.53
N LYS A 48 -8.74 20.65 -11.77
CA LYS A 48 -10.17 20.86 -12.10
C LYS A 48 -11.06 19.66 -11.76
N ASN A 49 -10.51 18.45 -11.79
CA ASN A 49 -11.20 17.20 -11.47
C ASN A 49 -10.25 16.22 -10.74
N PRO A 50 -9.76 16.59 -9.55
CA PRO A 50 -8.76 15.83 -8.81
C PRO A 50 -9.25 14.42 -8.47
N LYS A 51 -10.52 14.25 -8.09
CA LYS A 51 -11.07 12.94 -7.71
C LYS A 51 -10.92 11.91 -8.83
N TYR A 52 -11.37 12.23 -10.04
CA TYR A 52 -11.24 11.33 -11.18
C TYR A 52 -9.77 11.10 -11.54
N MET A 53 -8.99 12.17 -11.60
CA MET A 53 -7.60 12.08 -12.03
C MET A 53 -6.72 11.33 -11.02
N TYR A 54 -6.98 11.42 -9.71
CA TYR A 54 -6.20 10.70 -8.71
C TYR A 54 -6.59 9.22 -8.61
N THR A 55 -7.76 8.85 -9.10
CA THR A 55 -8.13 7.43 -9.20
C THR A 55 -7.65 6.82 -10.52
N THR A 56 -7.86 7.52 -11.63
CA THR A 56 -7.65 6.99 -13.00
C THR A 56 -6.32 7.42 -13.61
N CYS A 57 -5.79 8.58 -13.27
CA CYS A 57 -4.62 9.20 -13.91
C CYS A 57 -3.51 9.50 -12.91
N LYS A 58 -3.24 8.53 -12.02
CA LYS A 58 -2.32 8.66 -10.88
C LYS A 58 -0.92 9.10 -11.30
N LYS A 59 -0.41 8.49 -12.38
CA LYS A 59 0.93 8.74 -12.90
C LYS A 59 0.99 10.11 -13.56
N SER A 60 0.03 10.44 -14.42
CA SER A 60 -0.07 11.73 -15.09
C SER A 60 -0.22 12.89 -14.10
N CYS A 61 -0.92 12.69 -12.98
CA CYS A 61 -1.04 13.70 -11.92
C CYS A 61 0.03 13.62 -10.83
N LYS A 62 0.99 12.68 -10.95
CA LYS A 62 2.11 12.51 -10.01
C LYS A 62 1.65 12.30 -8.55
N VAL A 63 0.58 11.55 -8.34
CA VAL A 63 0.02 11.25 -7.01
C VAL A 63 0.29 9.82 -6.55
N CYS A 64 1.28 9.16 -7.15
CA CYS A 64 1.58 7.77 -6.84
C CYS A 64 2.12 7.52 -5.43
N ASP A 65 2.66 8.55 -4.79
CA ASP A 65 3.21 8.47 -3.44
C ASP A 65 2.16 8.73 -2.36
N THR A 66 0.88 8.93 -2.72
CA THR A 66 -0.17 8.97 -1.70
C THR A 66 -0.37 7.54 -1.20
N PRO A 67 -0.07 7.24 0.08
CA PRO A 67 -0.50 5.98 0.63
C PRO A 67 -2.02 5.97 0.48
N LEU A 68 -2.54 4.98 -0.25
CA LEU A 68 -3.96 4.66 -0.14
C LEU A 68 -4.24 4.56 1.36
N PRO A 69 -5.33 5.13 1.89
CA PRO A 69 -5.80 4.74 3.21
C PRO A 69 -6.09 3.24 3.06
N ASN A 70 -5.11 2.41 3.40
CA ASN A 70 -5.33 0.99 3.50
C ASN A 70 -6.24 0.86 4.73
N PRO A 71 -7.49 0.39 4.58
CA PRO A 71 -8.33 0.15 5.74
C PRO A 71 -7.76 -0.94 6.68
N GLU A 72 -6.62 -1.56 6.35
CA GLU A 72 -5.98 -2.62 7.15
C GLU A 72 -4.70 -2.22 7.91
N VAL A 73 -4.21 -0.98 7.90
CA VAL A 73 -2.90 -0.68 8.53
C VAL A 73 -3.04 0.21 9.75
N ILE A 74 -3.59 -0.36 10.83
CA ILE A 74 -2.93 -0.39 12.14
C ILE A 74 -3.24 -1.75 12.77
N GLU A 75 -2.86 -2.85 12.12
CA GLU A 75 -2.73 -4.09 12.88
C GLU A 75 -1.53 -3.88 13.84
N PRO A 76 -1.72 -3.95 15.17
CA PRO A 76 -0.62 -3.78 16.10
C PRO A 76 0.43 -4.87 15.83
N CYS A 77 1.68 -4.47 15.54
CA CYS A 77 2.75 -5.44 15.35
C CYS A 77 3.19 -6.00 16.71
N ILE A 78 2.48 -7.01 17.18
CA ILE A 78 2.71 -7.70 18.45
C ILE A 78 2.94 -9.19 18.20
N ASP A 79 3.48 -9.87 19.22
CA ASP A 79 3.39 -11.31 19.31
C ASP A 79 2.02 -11.66 19.90
N GLU A 80 1.18 -12.34 19.12
CA GLU A 80 -0.12 -12.83 19.58
C GLU A 80 0.03 -14.08 20.44
N ASN A 81 1.08 -14.86 20.19
CA ASN A 81 1.41 -16.03 21.00
C ASN A 81 2.48 -15.67 22.04
N THR A 82 2.24 -16.01 23.30
CA THR A 82 3.18 -15.75 24.40
C THR A 82 4.43 -16.64 24.37
N GLN A 83 4.47 -17.66 23.51
CA GLN A 83 5.58 -18.61 23.34
C GLN A 83 6.48 -18.28 22.15
N CYS A 84 6.44 -17.05 21.62
CA CYS A 84 7.25 -16.64 20.47
C CYS A 84 8.76 -16.56 20.74
N ALA A 85 9.18 -16.69 22.01
CA ALA A 85 10.57 -16.74 22.45
C ALA A 85 11.03 -18.14 22.91
N THR A 86 10.19 -19.17 22.76
CA THR A 86 10.45 -20.54 23.23
C THR A 86 10.83 -21.49 22.10
#